data_AF-Q0UIJ7-F1
#
_entry.id   AF-Q0UIJ7-F1
#
_cell.length_a   1.000
_cell.length_b   1.000
_cell.length_c   1.000
_cell.angle_alpha   90.00
_cell.angle_beta   90.00
_cell.angle_gamma   90.00
#
_symmetry.space_group_name_H-M   'P 1'
#
loop_
_entity.id
_entity.type
_entity.pdbx_description
1 polymer ?
#
loop_
_entity_poly.entity_id
_entity_poly.type
_entity_poly.pdbx_seq_one_letter_code
_entity_poly.pdbx_strand_id
1 'polypeptide(L)'
;MACVSIGEANPDIAGLGILVAFVIQSVIAVNVSIYTFVLSSIIQQRWKDADPDPSPPSHFDSLPAWMRPRLELYSSISFSVFNSLLTAYASKPSTDDQKKHASHRRMAGRIWEWVVGKQPDHKRVRTEKSKIEDERTPTAMRLGFANRILLAGNDAQTFTGIALLISALVQAKTMSFYHMHILYDAISLVVISNCAASRCISSDGRLKRYTRQLLIVIWAILFITYFSVFAARLQSWDNNMPLHCYRTKNISYPSNKHPRADHAYIGATFAYTVLSIATALW
;
A
#
# COMPACT_ATOMS: atom_id res chain seq x y z
N MET A 1 33.42 -4.06 -10.29
CA MET A 1 34.31 -4.82 -9.38
C MET A 1 33.51 -6.01 -8.88
N ALA A 2 34.11 -7.20 -8.80
CA ALA A 2 33.44 -8.39 -8.30
C ALA A 2 33.67 -8.50 -6.78
N CYS A 3 32.61 -8.79 -6.02
CA CYS A 3 32.72 -9.12 -4.60
C CYS A 3 33.62 -10.33 -4.41
N VAL A 4 34.63 -10.22 -3.54
CA VAL A 4 35.58 -11.31 -3.27
C VAL A 4 34.89 -12.48 -2.56
N SER A 5 33.93 -12.18 -1.68
CA SER A 5 33.11 -13.19 -1.00
C SER A 5 31.68 -12.66 -0.87
N ILE A 6 30.75 -13.31 -1.58
CA ILE A 6 29.32 -13.13 -1.33
C ILE A 6 29.06 -13.98 -0.09
N GLY A 7 29.02 -13.37 1.08
CA GLY A 7 28.79 -14.12 2.32
C GLY A 7 27.55 -14.98 2.17
N GLU A 8 27.65 -16.25 2.57
CA GLU A 8 26.52 -17.18 2.53
C GLU A 8 25.32 -16.55 3.20
N ALA A 9 24.18 -16.58 2.50
CA ALA A 9 22.96 -16.02 3.02
C ALA A 9 22.57 -16.83 4.26
N ASN A 10 22.84 -16.30 5.44
CA ASN A 10 22.48 -16.96 6.68
C ASN A 10 20.94 -16.92 6.82
N PRO A 11 20.24 -18.06 6.65
CA PRO A 11 18.79 -18.08 6.44
C PRO A 11 17.96 -17.73 7.69
N ASP A 12 18.59 -17.54 8.84
CA ASP A 12 17.91 -17.54 10.15
C ASP A 12 17.42 -16.18 10.68
N ILE A 13 17.74 -15.07 10.03
CA ILE A 13 17.52 -13.75 10.69
C ILE A 13 16.06 -13.30 10.71
N ALA A 14 15.33 -13.58 9.63
CA ALA A 14 13.88 -13.44 9.57
C ALA A 14 13.43 -14.56 8.64
N GLY A 15 13.22 -15.75 9.20
CA GLY A 15 13.00 -16.98 8.43
C GLY A 15 12.09 -16.70 7.23
N LEU A 16 12.47 -17.21 6.06
CA LEU A 16 11.84 -16.91 4.75
C LEU A 16 10.30 -16.85 4.80
N GLY A 17 9.67 -17.66 5.66
CA GLY A 17 8.23 -17.62 5.93
C GLY A 17 7.69 -16.26 6.35
N ILE A 18 8.39 -15.49 7.19
CA ILE A 18 7.94 -14.15 7.62
C ILE A 18 7.94 -13.19 6.43
N LEU A 19 9.00 -13.20 5.61
CA LEU A 19 9.07 -12.37 4.40
C LEU A 19 7.98 -12.74 3.40
N VAL A 20 7.77 -14.03 3.16
CA VAL A 20 6.71 -14.53 2.26
C VAL A 20 5.32 -14.15 2.78
N ALA A 21 5.06 -14.34 4.07
CA ALA A 21 3.80 -13.93 4.69
C ALA A 21 3.59 -12.42 4.56
N PHE A 22 4.64 -11.62 4.75
CA PHE A 22 4.58 -10.17 4.60
C PHE A 22 4.20 -9.77 3.17
N VAL A 23 4.87 -10.35 2.17
CA VAL A 23 4.56 -10.11 0.74
C VAL A 23 3.12 -10.49 0.42
N ILE A 24 2.66 -11.67 0.87
CA ILE A 24 1.27 -12.11 0.65
C ILE A 24 0.28 -11.14 1.28
N GLN A 25 0.51 -10.72 2.53
CA GLN A 25 -0.33 -9.74 3.21
C GLN A 25 -0.36 -8.41 2.45
N SER A 26 0.79 -7.92 1.96
CA SER A 26 0.87 -6.67 1.20
C SER A 26 0.09 -6.76 -0.10
N VAL A 27 0.18 -7.89 -0.82
CA VAL A 27 -0.60 -8.13 -2.03
C VAL A 27 -2.10 -8.13 -1.72
N ILE A 28 -2.54 -8.81 -0.65
CA ILE A 28 -3.95 -8.82 -0.25
C ILE A 28 -4.41 -7.40 0.09
N ALA A 29 -3.64 -6.65 0.88
CA ALA A 29 -3.98 -5.29 1.28
C ALA A 29 -4.14 -4.36 0.06
N VAL A 30 -3.23 -4.44 -0.92
CA VAL A 30 -3.31 -3.68 -2.17
C VAL A 30 -4.57 -4.05 -2.94
N ASN A 31 -4.86 -5.34 -3.13
CA ASN A 31 -6.06 -5.79 -3.85
C ASN A 31 -7.35 -5.31 -3.17
N VAL A 32 -7.45 -5.44 -1.85
CA VAL A 32 -8.63 -4.98 -1.11
C VAL A 32 -8.74 -3.46 -1.15
N SER A 33 -7.62 -2.71 -1.13
CA SER A 33 -7.63 -1.25 -1.23
C SER A 33 -8.09 -0.76 -2.60
N ILE A 34 -7.68 -1.43 -3.68
CA ILE A 34 -8.21 -1.15 -5.02
C ILE A 34 -9.71 -1.43 -5.06
N TYR A 35 -10.14 -2.56 -4.50
CA TYR A 35 -11.54 -2.92 -4.44
C TYR A 35 -12.39 -1.90 -3.66
N THR A 36 -11.94 -1.45 -2.48
CA THR A 36 -12.65 -0.43 -1.70
C THR A 36 -12.69 0.91 -2.41
N PHE A 37 -11.60 1.30 -3.09
CA PHE A 37 -11.55 2.51 -3.90
C PHE A 37 -12.57 2.48 -5.03
N VAL A 38 -12.60 1.38 -5.80
CA VAL A 38 -13.57 1.18 -6.89
C VAL A 38 -15.00 1.25 -6.34
N LEU A 39 -15.28 0.55 -5.24
CA LEU A 39 -16.61 0.53 -4.64
C LEU A 39 -17.02 1.91 -4.12
N SER A 40 -16.09 2.66 -3.51
CA SER A 40 -16.31 4.03 -3.07
C SER A 40 -16.62 4.97 -4.25
N SER A 41 -15.89 4.83 -5.36
CA SER A 41 -16.12 5.63 -6.56
C SER A 41 -17.50 5.39 -7.19
N ILE A 42 -17.94 4.12 -7.23
CA ILE A 42 -19.29 3.75 -7.72
C ILE A 42 -20.36 4.36 -6.83
N ILE A 43 -20.18 4.31 -5.52
CA ILE A 43 -21.12 4.92 -4.57
C ILE A 43 -21.19 6.43 -4.84
N GLN A 44 -20.05 7.12 -4.92
CA GLN A 44 -20.01 8.56 -5.20
C GLN A 44 -20.69 8.94 -6.52
N GLN A 45 -20.53 8.15 -7.58
CA GLN A 45 -21.22 8.37 -8.84
C GLN A 45 -22.74 8.27 -8.68
N ARG A 46 -23.23 7.22 -8.00
CA ARG A 46 -24.67 7.06 -7.74
C ARG A 46 -25.26 8.22 -6.95
N TRP A 47 -24.51 8.77 -5.98
CA TRP A 47 -24.94 9.95 -5.24
C TRP A 47 -25.08 11.19 -6.13
N LYS A 48 -24.15 11.39 -7.08
CA LYS A 48 -24.22 12.48 -8.05
C LYS A 48 -25.40 12.32 -9.02
N ASP A 49 -25.73 11.09 -9.41
CA ASP A 49 -26.85 10.82 -10.32
C ASP A 49 -28.22 10.91 -9.63
N ALA A 50 -28.28 10.61 -8.32
CA ALA A 50 -29.51 10.61 -7.54
C ALA A 50 -30.02 12.01 -7.19
N ASP A 51 -29.13 13.02 -7.16
CA ASP A 51 -29.48 14.40 -6.81
C ASP A 51 -28.91 15.38 -7.85
N PRO A 52 -29.68 15.75 -8.89
CA PRO A 52 -29.21 16.63 -9.95
C PRO A 52 -29.03 18.10 -9.50
N ASP A 53 -29.43 18.45 -8.28
CA ASP A 53 -29.21 19.77 -7.68
C ASP A 53 -28.30 19.64 -6.43
N PRO A 54 -26.97 19.60 -6.61
CA PRO A 54 -26.05 19.25 -5.56
C PRO A 54 -25.86 20.44 -4.61
N SER A 55 -26.72 20.55 -3.61
CA SER A 55 -26.28 21.15 -2.36
C SER A 55 -25.26 20.19 -1.75
N PRO A 56 -23.97 20.57 -1.64
CA PRO A 56 -22.94 19.65 -1.17
C PRO A 56 -23.31 19.15 0.24
N PRO A 57 -23.10 17.86 0.55
CA PRO A 57 -23.36 17.34 1.88
C PRO A 57 -22.51 18.12 2.88
N SER A 58 -23.18 18.81 3.80
CA SER A 58 -22.61 19.76 4.78
C SER A 58 -21.47 19.20 5.64
N HIS A 59 -21.27 17.88 5.64
CA HIS A 59 -20.16 17.24 6.33
C HIS A 59 -18.79 17.44 5.62
N PHE A 60 -18.77 17.69 4.30
CA PHE A 60 -17.54 17.92 3.54
C PHE A 60 -17.06 19.38 3.56
N ASP A 61 -17.91 20.33 3.93
CA ASP A 61 -17.55 21.74 4.07
C ASP A 61 -16.79 22.06 5.37
N SER A 62 -16.71 21.09 6.29
CA SER A 62 -15.86 21.19 7.48
C SER A 62 -14.36 20.99 7.18
N LEU A 63 -13.99 20.56 5.97
CA LEU A 63 -12.60 20.47 5.57
C LEU A 63 -12.08 21.86 5.17
N PRO A 64 -10.98 22.34 5.78
CA PRO A 64 -10.40 23.63 5.44
C PRO A 64 -10.15 23.77 3.93
N ALA A 65 -10.46 24.94 3.35
CA ALA A 65 -10.32 25.18 1.91
C ALA A 65 -8.91 24.89 1.36
N TRP A 66 -7.87 24.98 2.21
CA TRP A 66 -6.49 24.65 1.85
C TRP A 66 -6.19 23.15 1.74
N MET A 67 -7.06 22.26 2.25
CA MET A 67 -6.90 20.80 2.17
C MET A 67 -7.45 20.19 0.88
N ARG A 68 -8.48 20.78 0.25
CA ARG A 68 -9.10 20.25 -0.98
C ARG A 68 -8.11 20.02 -2.14
N PRO A 69 -7.23 20.98 -2.50
CA PRO A 69 -6.30 20.77 -3.61
C PRO A 69 -5.19 19.74 -3.31
N ARG A 70 -4.83 19.54 -2.03
CA ARG A 70 -3.77 18.60 -1.63
C ARG A 70 -4.22 17.14 -1.73
N LEU A 71 -5.50 16.86 -1.47
CA LEU A 71 -6.08 15.53 -1.62
C LEU A 71 -6.17 15.10 -3.10
N GLU A 72 -6.44 16.03 -4.02
CA GLU A 72 -6.47 15.74 -5.46
C GLU A 72 -5.08 15.53 -6.07
N LEU A 73 -4.09 16.34 -5.66
CA LEU A 73 -2.70 16.13 -6.11
C LEU A 73 -2.17 14.77 -5.63
N TYR A 74 -2.55 14.35 -4.43
CA TYR A 74 -2.08 13.10 -3.83
C TYR A 74 -2.78 11.86 -4.38
N SER A 75 -4.11 11.90 -4.61
CA SER A 75 -4.80 10.81 -5.31
C SER A 75 -4.20 10.62 -6.70
N SER A 76 -3.84 11.70 -7.38
CA SER A 76 -3.19 11.67 -8.69
C SER A 76 -1.78 11.04 -8.66
N ILE A 77 -0.96 11.33 -7.62
CA ILE A 77 0.38 10.73 -7.48
C ILE A 77 0.29 9.24 -7.14
N SER A 78 -0.53 8.83 -6.16
CA SER A 78 -0.75 7.41 -5.86
C SER A 78 -1.31 6.66 -7.06
N PHE A 79 -2.23 7.28 -7.81
CA PHE A 79 -2.83 6.69 -8.99
C PHE A 79 -1.83 6.58 -10.15
N SER A 80 -0.93 7.54 -10.34
CA SER A 80 0.10 7.51 -11.37
C SER A 80 1.13 6.40 -11.14
N VAL A 81 1.63 6.26 -9.91
CA VAL A 81 2.56 5.18 -9.53
C VAL A 81 1.88 3.81 -9.66
N PHE A 82 0.63 3.71 -9.20
CA PHE A 82 -0.15 2.49 -9.29
C PHE A 82 -0.48 2.10 -10.75
N ASN A 83 -0.89 3.05 -11.60
CA ASN A 83 -1.12 2.80 -13.03
C ASN A 83 0.17 2.42 -13.74
N SER A 84 1.31 3.01 -13.37
CA SER A 84 2.62 2.66 -13.94
C SER A 84 3.02 1.22 -13.60
N LEU A 85 2.74 0.76 -12.37
CA LEU A 85 2.95 -0.64 -11.96
C LEU A 85 1.99 -1.60 -12.67
N LEU A 86 0.71 -1.25 -12.77
CA LEU A 86 -0.28 -2.04 -13.49
C LEU A 86 0.03 -2.16 -14.99
N THR A 87 0.46 -1.06 -15.62
CA THR A 87 0.82 -1.04 -17.04
C THR A 87 2.14 -1.76 -17.32
N ALA A 88 3.11 -1.70 -16.40
CA ALA A 88 4.31 -2.53 -16.46
C ALA A 88 3.97 -4.03 -16.33
N TYR A 89 3.03 -4.39 -15.45
CA TYR A 89 2.57 -5.77 -15.27
C TYR A 89 1.70 -6.26 -16.45
N ALA A 90 0.98 -5.36 -17.10
CA ALA A 90 0.13 -5.64 -18.27
C ALA A 90 0.88 -5.55 -19.62
N SER A 91 2.22 -5.65 -19.62
CA SER A 91 3.00 -5.59 -20.86
C SER A 91 2.56 -6.67 -21.88
N LYS A 92 2.59 -6.25 -23.15
CA LYS A 92 1.71 -6.68 -24.27
C LYS A 92 1.52 -8.19 -24.47
N PRO A 93 0.27 -8.69 -24.59
CA PRO A 93 0.01 -9.96 -25.23
C PRO A 93 0.34 -9.89 -26.73
N SER A 94 0.86 -11.01 -27.25
CA SER A 94 1.20 -11.24 -28.66
C SER A 94 -0.04 -11.07 -29.57
N THR A 95 0.21 -10.68 -30.82
CA THR A 95 -0.80 -10.35 -31.85
C THR A 95 -1.80 -11.47 -32.19
N ASP A 96 -1.62 -12.69 -31.66
CA ASP A 96 -2.52 -13.83 -31.89
C ASP A 96 -3.75 -13.86 -30.96
N ASP A 97 -3.82 -13.00 -29.94
CA ASP A 97 -4.87 -13.03 -28.90
C ASP A 97 -6.16 -12.23 -29.23
N GLN A 98 -6.25 -11.61 -30.40
CA GLN A 98 -7.36 -10.70 -30.74
C GLN A 98 -8.76 -11.38 -30.73
N LYS A 99 -8.84 -12.67 -31.08
CA LYS A 99 -10.11 -13.43 -31.01
C LYS A 99 -10.47 -13.86 -29.57
N LYS A 100 -9.47 -14.07 -28.71
CA LYS A 100 -9.66 -14.38 -27.28
C LYS A 100 -10.16 -13.16 -26.49
N HIS A 101 -9.80 -11.96 -26.94
CA HIS A 101 -10.21 -10.69 -26.33
C HIS A 101 -11.72 -10.41 -26.37
N ALA A 102 -12.46 -10.90 -27.37
CA ALA A 102 -13.91 -10.70 -27.44
C ALA A 102 -14.66 -11.49 -26.35
N SER A 103 -14.20 -12.72 -26.06
CA SER A 103 -14.73 -13.54 -24.97
C SER A 103 -14.38 -12.96 -23.60
N HIS A 104 -13.14 -12.50 -23.43
CA HIS A 104 -12.70 -11.85 -22.18
C HIS A 104 -13.46 -10.55 -21.90
N ARG A 105 -13.80 -9.74 -22.91
CA ARG A 105 -14.63 -8.54 -22.69
C ARG A 105 -16.04 -8.87 -22.19
N ARG A 106 -16.68 -9.92 -22.71
CA ARG A 106 -18.00 -10.36 -22.21
C ARG A 106 -17.92 -10.92 -20.79
N MET A 107 -16.84 -11.63 -20.46
CA MET A 107 -16.62 -12.13 -19.10
C MET A 107 -16.32 -11.00 -18.12
N ALA A 108 -15.49 -10.04 -18.51
CA ALA A 108 -15.21 -8.84 -17.73
C ALA A 108 -16.47 -8.00 -17.50
N GLY A 109 -17.36 -7.88 -18.50
CA GLY A 109 -18.66 -7.22 -18.34
C GLY A 109 -19.54 -7.90 -17.28
N ARG A 110 -19.66 -9.23 -17.33
CA ARG A 110 -20.44 -9.99 -16.32
C ARG A 110 -19.82 -9.93 -14.92
N ILE A 111 -18.50 -9.99 -14.81
CA ILE A 111 -17.79 -9.82 -13.53
C ILE A 111 -18.02 -8.41 -13.00
N TRP A 112 -17.95 -7.39 -13.85
CA TRP A 112 -18.22 -6.01 -13.46
C TRP A 112 -19.66 -5.84 -12.98
N GLU A 113 -20.66 -6.38 -13.70
CA GLU A 113 -22.06 -6.34 -13.29
C GLU A 113 -22.30 -7.04 -11.95
N TRP A 114 -21.63 -8.17 -11.71
CA TRP A 114 -21.68 -8.91 -10.45
C TRP A 114 -20.99 -8.15 -9.30
N VAL A 115 -19.83 -7.55 -9.55
CA VAL A 115 -19.08 -6.72 -8.60
C VAL A 115 -19.88 -5.47 -8.21
N VAL A 116 -20.45 -4.78 -9.20
CA VAL A 116 -21.26 -3.57 -9.05
C VAL A 116 -22.62 -3.86 -8.41
N GLY A 117 -23.05 -5.14 -8.41
CA GLY A 117 -24.32 -5.57 -7.84
C GLY A 117 -25.49 -4.90 -8.56
N LYS A 118 -25.47 -4.88 -9.89
CA LYS A 118 -26.58 -4.33 -10.68
C LYS A 118 -27.79 -5.25 -10.45
N GLN A 119 -28.75 -4.82 -9.64
CA GLN A 119 -29.99 -5.58 -9.51
C GLN A 119 -30.74 -5.51 -10.84
N PRO A 120 -31.37 -6.61 -11.29
CA PRO A 120 -32.21 -6.60 -12.47
C PRO A 120 -33.32 -5.56 -12.28
N ASP A 121 -33.56 -4.75 -13.32
CA ASP A 121 -34.55 -3.68 -13.38
C ASP A 121 -35.96 -4.21 -13.11
N HIS A 122 -36.31 -4.39 -11.84
CA HIS A 122 -37.68 -4.51 -11.42
C HIS A 122 -38.25 -3.10 -11.34
N LYS A 123 -38.94 -2.70 -12.42
CA LYS A 123 -39.87 -1.57 -12.42
C LYS A 123 -40.87 -1.75 -11.28
N ARG A 124 -40.57 -1.22 -10.10
CA ARG A 124 -41.44 -1.29 -8.93
C ARG A 124 -41.64 0.13 -8.40
N VAL A 125 -42.92 0.49 -8.34
CA VAL A 125 -43.48 1.76 -7.86
C VAL A 125 -42.79 2.19 -6.56
N ARG A 126 -42.13 3.34 -6.61
CA ARG A 126 -41.30 3.90 -5.54
C ARG A 126 -42.20 4.62 -4.53
N THR A 127 -42.57 3.94 -3.45
CA THR A 127 -43.15 4.59 -2.26
C THR A 127 -42.04 5.21 -1.41
N GLU A 128 -42.36 6.35 -0.80
CA GLU A 128 -41.48 7.24 -0.02
C GLU A 128 -40.76 6.55 1.16
N LYS A 129 -41.26 5.39 1.59
CA LYS A 129 -40.64 4.51 2.59
C LYS A 129 -39.29 3.91 2.14
N SER A 130 -39.00 3.90 0.83
CA SER A 130 -37.75 3.39 0.27
C SER A 130 -36.52 4.29 0.50
N LYS A 131 -36.71 5.57 0.82
CA LYS A 131 -35.59 6.50 1.05
C LYS A 131 -34.81 6.22 2.35
N ILE A 132 -35.43 5.50 3.30
CA ILE A 132 -34.83 5.09 4.58
C ILE A 132 -34.22 3.67 4.49
N GLU A 133 -34.74 2.80 3.62
CA GLU A 133 -34.18 1.45 3.41
C GLU A 133 -33.00 1.43 2.42
N ASP A 134 -32.86 2.44 1.55
CA ASP A 134 -31.72 2.57 0.61
C ASP A 134 -30.38 2.91 1.32
N GLU A 135 -30.43 3.29 2.61
CA GLU A 135 -29.23 3.46 3.45
C GLU A 135 -28.54 2.12 3.77
N ARG A 136 -29.16 0.98 3.43
CA ARG A 136 -28.58 -0.36 3.54
C ARG A 136 -28.38 -1.01 2.16
N THR A 137 -27.87 -0.26 1.18
CA THR A 137 -27.45 -0.89 -0.08
C THR A 137 -26.39 -1.97 0.18
N PRO A 138 -26.47 -3.14 -0.49
CA PRO A 138 -25.48 -4.22 -0.34
C PRO A 138 -24.05 -3.74 -0.64
N THR A 139 -23.91 -2.69 -1.46
CA THR A 139 -22.67 -2.00 -1.79
C THR A 139 -22.01 -1.36 -0.55
N ALA A 140 -22.78 -0.63 0.27
CA ALA A 140 -22.26 0.00 1.49
C ALA A 140 -21.83 -1.05 2.53
N MET A 141 -22.60 -2.14 2.66
CA MET A 141 -22.24 -3.25 3.54
C MET A 141 -20.93 -3.94 3.08
N ARG A 142 -20.77 -4.18 1.77
CA ARG A 142 -19.53 -4.71 1.19
C ARG A 142 -18.34 -3.78 1.44
N LEU A 143 -18.53 -2.47 1.33
CA LEU A 143 -17.48 -1.49 1.62
C LEU A 143 -17.07 -1.53 3.10
N GLY A 144 -18.04 -1.58 4.01
CA GLY A 144 -17.80 -1.72 5.44
C GLY A 144 -17.03 -3.00 5.78
N PHE A 145 -17.39 -4.12 5.15
CA PHE A 145 -16.67 -5.38 5.32
C PHE A 145 -15.22 -5.31 4.80
N ALA A 146 -15.02 -4.78 3.59
CA ALA A 146 -13.69 -4.64 3.01
C ALA A 146 -12.79 -3.68 3.81
N ASN A 147 -13.34 -2.58 4.33
CA ASN A 147 -12.63 -1.68 5.24
C ASN A 147 -12.20 -2.39 6.54
N ARG A 148 -13.04 -3.26 7.11
CA ARG A 148 -12.66 -4.06 8.29
C ARG A 148 -11.51 -5.02 7.99
N ILE A 149 -11.50 -5.66 6.83
CA ILE A 149 -10.39 -6.51 6.38
C ILE A 149 -9.10 -5.68 6.24
N LEU A 150 -9.18 -4.52 5.59
CA LEU A 150 -8.02 -3.62 5.44
C LEU A 150 -7.46 -3.20 6.80
N LEU A 151 -8.32 -2.80 7.72
CA LEU A 151 -7.91 -2.39 9.06
C LEU A 151 -7.27 -3.54 9.85
N ALA A 152 -7.86 -4.74 9.80
CA ALA A 152 -7.28 -5.92 10.47
C ALA A 152 -5.94 -6.34 9.84
N GLY A 153 -5.85 -6.32 8.51
CA GLY A 153 -4.61 -6.60 7.79
C GLY A 153 -3.51 -5.58 8.12
N ASN A 154 -3.87 -4.29 8.20
CA ASN A 154 -2.96 -3.23 8.60
C ASN A 154 -2.43 -3.40 10.02
N ASP A 155 -3.31 -3.75 10.97
CA ASP A 155 -2.93 -3.97 12.36
C ASP A 155 -1.92 -5.13 12.45
N ALA A 156 -2.15 -6.23 11.71
CA ALA A 156 -1.23 -7.36 11.64
C ALA A 156 0.11 -7.00 10.98
N GLN A 157 0.10 -6.25 9.88
CA GLN A 157 1.33 -5.80 9.20
C GLN A 157 2.14 -4.83 10.05
N THR A 158 1.50 -3.89 10.74
CA THR A 158 2.17 -2.93 11.62
C THR A 158 2.85 -3.66 12.78
N PHE A 159 2.14 -4.59 13.42
CA PHE A 159 2.70 -5.40 14.50
C PHE A 159 3.89 -6.25 14.02
N THR A 160 3.74 -6.92 12.88
CA THR A 160 4.81 -7.71 12.27
C THR A 160 6.00 -6.83 11.88
N GLY A 161 5.76 -5.65 11.33
CA GLY A 161 6.77 -4.67 10.98
C GLY A 161 7.56 -4.17 12.19
N ILE A 162 6.88 -3.95 13.33
CA ILE A 162 7.53 -3.61 14.61
C ILE A 162 8.44 -4.76 15.06
N ALA A 163 7.95 -6.00 15.04
CA ALA A 163 8.74 -7.17 15.43
C ALA A 163 9.99 -7.36 14.54
N LEU A 164 9.83 -7.16 13.23
CA LEU A 164 10.93 -7.18 12.26
C LEU A 164 11.93 -6.07 12.52
N LEU A 165 11.49 -4.83 12.78
CA LEU A 165 12.37 -3.71 13.10
C LEU A 165 13.18 -3.95 14.37
N ILE A 166 12.55 -4.45 15.43
CA ILE A 166 13.25 -4.80 16.69
C ILE A 166 14.31 -5.87 16.41
N SER A 167 13.94 -6.93 15.71
CA SER A 167 14.86 -8.01 15.33
C SER A 167 16.03 -7.49 14.49
N ALA A 168 15.75 -6.61 13.53
CA ALA A 168 16.74 -5.95 12.69
C ALA A 168 17.74 -5.13 13.49
N LEU A 169 17.25 -4.34 14.44
CA LEU A 169 18.05 -3.45 15.27
C LEU A 169 18.97 -4.25 16.21
N VAL A 170 18.46 -5.32 16.81
CA VAL A 170 19.26 -6.22 17.66
C VAL A 170 20.38 -6.88 16.85
N GLN A 171 20.09 -7.28 15.61
CA GLN A 171 21.04 -7.96 14.73
C GLN A 171 21.80 -7.02 13.79
N ALA A 172 21.71 -5.70 14.01
CA ALA A 172 22.21 -4.72 13.07
C ALA A 172 23.74 -4.77 12.87
N LYS A 173 24.50 -5.39 13.77
CA LYS A 173 25.97 -5.54 13.62
C LYS A 173 26.36 -6.80 12.85
N THR A 174 25.58 -7.87 12.96
CA THR A 174 25.89 -9.19 12.40
C THR A 174 25.26 -9.42 11.03
N MET A 175 24.22 -8.65 10.69
CA MET A 175 23.49 -8.79 9.43
C MET A 175 24.28 -8.22 8.24
N SER A 176 24.24 -8.90 7.09
CA SER A 176 24.82 -8.42 5.83
C SER A 176 24.04 -7.22 5.25
N PHE A 177 24.65 -6.40 4.40
CA PHE A 177 23.93 -5.32 3.70
C PHE A 177 22.78 -5.80 2.84
N TYR A 178 22.90 -6.96 2.21
CA TYR A 178 21.83 -7.52 1.39
C TYR A 178 20.55 -7.75 2.19
N HIS A 179 20.68 -8.42 3.35
CA HIS A 179 19.56 -8.63 4.27
C HIS A 179 19.03 -7.32 4.85
N MET A 180 19.88 -6.33 5.12
CA MET A 180 19.42 -4.99 5.52
C MET A 180 18.57 -4.33 4.45
N HIS A 181 18.97 -4.43 3.19
CA HIS A 181 18.22 -3.88 2.08
C HIS A 181 16.86 -4.56 1.91
N ILE A 182 16.81 -5.90 1.90
CA ILE A 182 15.54 -6.64 1.81
C ILE A 182 14.61 -6.28 2.96
N LEU A 183 15.15 -6.20 4.18
CA LEU A 183 14.35 -5.92 5.36
C LEU A 183 13.83 -4.47 5.33
N TYR A 184 14.65 -3.53 4.87
CA TYR A 184 14.23 -2.15 4.62
C TYR A 184 13.06 -2.09 3.63
N ASP A 185 13.17 -2.77 2.49
CA ASP A 185 12.11 -2.80 1.48
C ASP A 185 10.83 -3.45 2.05
N ALA A 186 10.95 -4.59 2.72
CA ALA A 186 9.81 -5.27 3.33
C ALA A 186 9.11 -4.39 4.39
N ILE A 187 9.87 -3.72 5.25
CA ILE A 187 9.31 -2.82 6.27
C ILE A 187 8.70 -1.58 5.63
N SER A 188 9.25 -1.06 4.53
CA SER A 188 8.70 0.12 3.84
C SER A 188 7.27 -0.11 3.31
N LEU A 189 6.90 -1.36 3.00
CA LEU A 189 5.53 -1.72 2.59
C LEU A 189 4.49 -1.50 3.71
N VAL A 190 4.90 -1.53 4.98
CA VAL A 190 4.01 -1.21 6.12
C VAL A 190 3.46 0.21 6.01
N VAL A 191 4.26 1.15 5.47
CA VAL A 191 3.86 2.55 5.29
C VAL A 191 2.62 2.66 4.41
N ILE A 192 2.64 1.96 3.27
CA ILE A 192 1.56 2.02 2.28
C ILE A 192 0.25 1.53 2.92
N SER A 193 0.33 0.44 3.68
CA SER A 193 -0.83 -0.08 4.42
C SER A 193 -1.31 0.91 5.48
N ASN A 194 -0.40 1.51 6.25
CA ASN A 194 -0.76 2.48 7.29
C ASN A 194 -1.46 3.72 6.69
N CYS A 195 -0.98 4.22 5.55
CA CYS A 195 -1.63 5.32 4.84
C CYS A 195 -3.04 4.95 4.35
N ALA A 196 -3.22 3.73 3.83
CA ALA A 196 -4.54 3.25 3.41
C ALA A 196 -5.50 3.11 4.59
N ALA A 197 -5.02 2.54 5.70
CA ALA A 197 -5.80 2.33 6.92
C ALA A 197 -6.20 3.66 7.60
N SER A 198 -5.32 4.66 7.63
CA SER A 198 -5.62 5.99 8.21
C SER A 198 -6.86 6.63 7.59
N ARG A 199 -7.11 6.42 6.28
CA ARG A 199 -8.33 6.94 5.63
C ARG A 199 -9.59 6.19 6.05
N CYS A 200 -9.48 4.91 6.40
CA CYS A 200 -10.60 4.08 6.84
C CYS A 200 -10.96 4.25 8.34
N ILE A 201 -10.08 4.86 9.14
CA ILE A 201 -10.21 4.97 10.61
C ILE A 201 -11.31 5.93 11.08
N SER A 202 -11.87 6.77 10.20
CA SER A 202 -12.84 7.81 10.59
C SER A 202 -14.08 7.29 11.32
N SER A 203 -14.50 6.03 11.08
CA SER A 203 -15.70 5.45 11.71
C SER A 203 -15.46 4.66 13.00
N ASP A 204 -14.20 4.45 13.43
CA ASP A 204 -13.90 3.63 14.60
C ASP A 204 -13.93 4.43 15.92
N GLY A 205 -14.28 3.73 17.01
CA GLY A 205 -14.34 4.32 18.35
C GLY A 205 -13.01 4.94 18.78
N ARG A 206 -13.09 5.98 19.63
CA ARG A 206 -11.95 6.84 20.02
C ARG A 206 -10.75 6.03 20.53
N LEU A 207 -10.98 5.01 21.36
CA LEU A 207 -9.92 4.16 21.92
C LEU A 207 -9.15 3.39 20.83
N LYS A 208 -9.85 2.73 19.90
CA LYS A 208 -9.23 1.96 18.82
C LYS A 208 -8.39 2.85 17.91
N ARG A 209 -8.89 4.05 17.61
CA ARG A 209 -8.15 5.08 16.87
C ARG A 209 -6.84 5.42 17.57
N TYR A 210 -6.87 5.68 18.87
CA TYR A 210 -5.66 6.00 19.63
C TYR A 210 -4.65 4.84 19.65
N THR A 211 -5.09 3.61 19.89
CA THR A 211 -4.20 2.44 19.89
C THR A 211 -3.49 2.26 18.55
N ARG A 212 -4.22 2.41 17.43
CA ARG A 212 -3.63 2.31 16.08
C ARG A 212 -2.63 3.43 15.81
N GLN A 213 -2.99 4.67 16.13
CA GLN A 213 -2.07 5.80 15.96
C GLN A 213 -0.81 5.62 16.80
N LEU A 214 -0.93 5.12 18.02
CA LEU A 214 0.22 4.79 18.87
C LEU A 214 1.12 3.73 18.23
N LEU A 215 0.57 2.66 17.67
CA LEU A 215 1.34 1.63 16.96
C LEU A 215 2.06 2.18 15.73
N ILE A 216 1.40 3.06 14.95
CA ILE A 216 2.01 3.74 13.79
C ILE A 216 3.19 4.60 14.24
N VAL A 217 3.03 5.36 15.33
CA VAL A 217 4.10 6.21 15.88
C VAL A 217 5.28 5.36 16.38
N ILE A 218 5.02 4.28 17.13
CA ILE A 218 6.07 3.35 17.60
C ILE A 218 6.82 2.76 16.41
N TRP A 219 6.08 2.28 15.41
CA TRP A 219 6.66 1.73 14.18
C TRP A 219 7.52 2.78 13.45
N ALA A 220 7.04 4.03 13.32
CA ALA A 220 7.77 5.11 12.66
C ALA A 220 9.10 5.45 13.37
N ILE A 221 9.10 5.52 14.70
CA ILE A 221 10.31 5.77 15.51
C ILE A 221 11.35 4.65 15.28
N LEU A 222 10.90 3.40 15.35
CA LEU A 222 11.76 2.24 15.10
C LEU A 222 12.31 2.24 13.67
N PHE A 223 11.49 2.59 12.68
CA PHE A 223 11.89 2.68 11.28
C PHE A 223 12.96 3.75 11.06
N ILE A 224 12.80 4.94 11.64
CA ILE A 224 13.80 6.03 11.56
C ILE A 224 15.12 5.62 12.22
N THR A 225 15.04 4.92 13.35
CA THR A 225 16.23 4.40 14.05
C THR A 225 16.95 3.37 13.19
N TYR A 226 16.20 2.41 12.63
CA TYR A 226 16.74 1.39 11.74
C TYR A 226 17.37 2.00 10.49
N PHE A 227 16.69 2.95 9.84
CA PHE A 227 17.22 3.68 8.69
C PHE A 227 18.53 4.38 9.02
N SER A 228 18.62 5.05 10.19
CA SER A 228 19.84 5.74 10.60
C SER A 228 21.01 4.76 10.79
N VAL A 229 20.75 3.61 11.41
CA VAL A 229 21.75 2.53 11.55
C VAL A 229 22.16 1.96 10.19
N PHE A 230 21.20 1.71 9.31
CA PHE A 230 21.46 1.19 7.98
C PHE A 230 22.27 2.18 7.13
N ALA A 231 21.91 3.47 7.15
CA ALA A 231 22.62 4.53 6.46
C ALA A 231 24.06 4.70 6.98
N ALA A 232 24.25 4.66 8.31
CA ALA A 232 25.58 4.71 8.91
C ALA A 232 26.45 3.51 8.51
N ARG A 233 25.87 2.30 8.46
CA ARG A 233 26.60 1.13 7.97
C ARG A 233 26.88 1.24 6.47
N LEU A 234 25.97 1.77 5.66
CA LEU A 234 26.17 1.88 4.21
C LEU A 234 27.39 2.76 3.85
N GLN A 235 27.77 3.70 4.73
CA GLN A 235 29.00 4.48 4.60
C GLN A 235 30.29 3.65 4.77
N SER A 236 30.23 2.50 5.44
CA SER A 236 31.35 1.55 5.58
C SER A 236 31.34 0.44 4.53
N TRP A 237 30.78 0.73 3.35
CA TRP A 237 30.84 -0.18 2.20
C TRP A 237 32.29 -0.47 1.80
N ASP A 238 32.65 -1.75 1.78
CA ASP A 238 33.95 -2.23 1.32
C ASP A 238 33.76 -3.48 0.45
N ASN A 239 34.34 -3.48 -0.75
CA ASN A 239 34.26 -4.61 -1.68
C ASN A 239 35.15 -5.79 -1.28
N ASN A 240 36.12 -5.55 -0.39
CA ASN A 240 37.09 -6.54 0.04
C ASN A 240 36.68 -7.25 1.33
N MET A 241 35.73 -6.71 2.09
CA MET A 241 35.22 -7.35 3.31
C MET A 241 34.03 -8.28 2.99
N PRO A 242 33.99 -9.50 3.56
CA PRO A 242 32.82 -10.36 3.43
C PRO A 242 31.59 -9.67 4.05
N LEU A 243 30.40 -9.93 3.49
CA LEU A 243 29.11 -9.32 3.91
C LEU A 243 28.97 -7.81 3.68
N HIS A 244 30.05 -7.13 3.25
CA HIS A 244 30.06 -5.69 2.97
C HIS A 244 29.73 -5.34 1.51
N CYS A 245 29.53 -6.34 0.65
CA CYS A 245 29.09 -6.15 -0.72
C CYS A 245 28.20 -7.31 -1.18
N TYR A 246 27.35 -7.06 -2.19
CA TYR A 246 26.46 -8.08 -2.76
C TYR A 246 26.34 -7.91 -4.28
N ARG A 247 25.88 -8.97 -4.97
CA ARG A 247 25.82 -8.99 -6.43
C ARG A 247 24.61 -8.18 -6.92
N THR A 248 24.88 -7.03 -7.56
CA THR A 248 23.83 -6.06 -7.95
C THR A 248 23.35 -6.20 -9.40
N LYS A 249 23.80 -7.23 -10.13
CA LYS A 249 23.58 -7.42 -11.58
C LYS A 249 22.09 -7.42 -11.99
N ASN A 250 21.19 -7.78 -11.08
CA ASN A 250 19.75 -7.91 -11.37
C ASN A 250 18.89 -6.78 -10.78
N ILE A 251 19.48 -5.89 -9.98
CA ILE A 251 18.73 -4.84 -9.25
C ILE A 251 19.14 -3.42 -9.68
N SER A 252 20.28 -3.28 -10.35
CA SER A 252 20.80 -1.98 -10.77
C SER A 252 21.37 -2.05 -12.17
N TYR A 253 21.30 -0.94 -12.91
CA TYR A 253 21.95 -0.84 -14.20
C TYR A 253 23.45 -1.14 -14.07
N PRO A 254 24.05 -1.89 -15.02
CA PRO A 254 25.45 -2.34 -14.91
C PRO A 254 26.46 -1.19 -14.88
N SER A 255 26.08 0.02 -15.30
CA SER A 255 26.89 1.23 -15.24
C SER A 255 26.90 1.92 -13.87
N ASN A 256 25.98 1.58 -12.97
CA ASN A 256 25.82 2.28 -11.71
C ASN A 256 26.86 1.81 -10.69
N LYS A 257 27.63 2.78 -10.17
CA LYS A 257 28.63 2.52 -9.13
C LYS A 257 27.95 2.47 -7.76
N HIS A 258 28.04 1.32 -7.12
CA HIS A 258 27.71 1.13 -5.71
C HIS A 258 28.81 1.74 -4.82
N PRO A 259 28.50 2.36 -3.67
CA PRO A 259 27.19 2.40 -2.98
C PRO A 259 26.31 3.62 -3.31
N ARG A 260 26.67 4.47 -4.27
CA ARG A 260 25.95 5.73 -4.53
C ARG A 260 24.50 5.53 -4.98
N ALA A 261 24.24 4.51 -5.80
CA ALA A 261 22.89 4.18 -6.23
C ALA A 261 21.99 3.80 -5.04
N ASP A 262 22.51 2.98 -4.12
CA ASP A 262 21.79 2.56 -2.92
C ASP A 262 21.51 3.75 -2.00
N HIS A 263 22.47 4.65 -1.78
CA HIS A 263 22.24 5.88 -1.01
C HIS A 263 21.11 6.74 -1.60
N ALA A 264 21.08 6.92 -2.93
CA ALA A 264 20.06 7.70 -3.59
C ALA A 264 18.68 7.04 -3.48
N TYR A 265 18.60 5.72 -3.70
CA TYR A 265 17.37 4.95 -3.56
C TYR A 265 16.83 5.03 -2.13
N ILE A 266 17.63 4.64 -1.14
CA ILE A 266 17.25 4.60 0.29
C ILE A 266 16.87 5.99 0.79
N GLY A 267 17.59 7.04 0.36
CA GLY A 267 17.26 8.43 0.70
C GLY A 267 15.91 8.86 0.13
N ALA A 268 15.63 8.55 -1.14
CA ALA A 268 14.36 8.89 -1.78
C ALA A 268 13.18 8.13 -1.17
N THR A 269 13.32 6.82 -0.93
CA THR A 269 12.27 6.00 -0.30
C THR A 269 12.02 6.40 1.15
N PHE A 270 13.06 6.81 1.88
CA PHE A 270 12.91 7.33 3.24
C PHE A 270 12.16 8.66 3.26
N ALA A 271 12.52 9.61 2.40
CA ALA A 271 11.81 10.88 2.29
C ALA A 271 10.32 10.66 1.94
N TYR A 272 10.04 9.77 0.98
CA TYR A 272 8.68 9.36 0.66
C TYR A 272 7.95 8.75 1.86
N THR A 273 8.62 7.89 2.62
CA THR A 273 8.06 7.24 3.80
C THR A 273 7.69 8.26 4.88
N VAL A 274 8.60 9.18 5.22
CA VAL A 274 8.34 10.22 6.21
C VAL A 274 7.19 11.12 5.80
N LEU A 275 7.14 11.52 4.52
CA LEU A 275 6.03 12.32 4.00
C LEU A 275 4.70 11.57 4.09
N SER A 276 4.70 10.28 3.74
CA SER A 276 3.51 9.42 3.78
C SER A 276 2.99 9.25 5.21
N ILE A 277 3.87 9.02 6.19
CA ILE A 277 3.50 8.95 7.61
C ILE A 277 2.95 10.29 8.09
N ALA A 278 3.61 11.40 7.75
CA ALA A 278 3.15 12.73 8.11
C ALA A 278 1.72 12.99 7.60
N THR A 279 1.41 12.56 6.36
CA THR A 279 0.04 12.65 5.83
C THR A 279 -0.95 11.68 6.46
N ALA A 280 -0.49 10.57 7.03
CA ALA A 280 -1.36 9.57 7.66
C ALA A 280 -1.72 9.94 9.11
N LEU A 281 -0.90 10.78 9.76
CA LEU A 281 -1.10 11.26 11.12
C LEU A 281 -1.91 12.57 11.19
N TRP A 282 -2.02 13.29 10.06
CA TRP A 282 -2.69 14.59 9.95
C TRP A 282 -4.07 14.46 9.31
#